data_AF-A0A535QPL0-F1
#
_entry.id   AF-A0A535QPL0-F1
#
_cell.length_a   1.000
_cell.length_b   1.000
_cell.length_c   1.000
_cell.angle_alpha   90.00
_cell.angle_beta   90.00
_cell.angle_gamma   90.00
#
_symmetry.space_group_name_H-M   'P 1'
#
loop_
_entity.id
_entity.type
_entity.pdbx_description
1 polymer ?
#
loop_
_entity_poly.entity_id
_entity_poly.type
_entity_poly.pdbx_seq_one_letter_code
_entity_poly.pdbx_strand_id
1 'polypeptide(L)'
;MDASPRAYGNEAERRYHLRRLDDLLEALERLNLAEAKTLPVAVKERIEKEGITVDDDTNFSKLIELVWAQQEKYLIDLKAVGRLNLAGKRRRRISG
;
A
#
# COMPACT_ATOMS: atom_id res chain seq x y z
N MET A 1 -25.47 4.58 -15.14
CA MET A 1 -24.48 4.53 -14.04
C MET A 1 -23.76 3.21 -14.20
N ASP A 2 -22.45 3.20 -14.44
CA ASP A 2 -21.69 1.95 -14.57
C ASP A 2 -20.28 2.16 -14.02
N ALA A 3 -20.18 2.17 -12.69
CA ALA A 3 -18.94 1.89 -12.02
C ALA A 3 -19.02 0.40 -11.64
N SER A 4 -18.38 -0.44 -12.46
CA SER A 4 -18.37 -1.89 -12.30
C SER A 4 -18.05 -2.31 -10.85
N PRO A 5 -18.75 -3.29 -10.27
CA PRO A 5 -18.51 -3.79 -8.91
C PRO A 5 -17.06 -4.18 -8.61
N ARG A 6 -16.33 -4.62 -9.65
CA ARG A 6 -14.89 -4.93 -9.60
C ARG A 6 -14.02 -3.74 -9.24
N ALA A 7 -14.38 -2.52 -9.66
CA ALA A 7 -13.59 -1.32 -9.38
C ALA A 7 -13.74 -0.87 -7.92
N TYR A 8 -14.91 -1.07 -7.30
CA TYR A 8 -15.13 -0.78 -5.87
C TYR A 8 -14.48 -1.82 -4.96
N GLY A 9 -14.52 -3.11 -5.34
CA GLY A 9 -13.78 -4.16 -4.63
C GLY A 9 -12.27 -3.85 -4.58
N ASN A 10 -11.67 -3.53 -5.74
CA ASN A 10 -10.27 -3.13 -5.82
C ASN A 10 -9.96 -1.85 -5.02
N GLU A 11 -10.87 -0.88 -4.97
CA GLU A 11 -10.68 0.38 -4.23
C GLU A 11 -10.68 0.15 -2.72
N ALA A 12 -11.63 -0.62 -2.20
CA ALA A 12 -11.75 -0.91 -0.78
C ALA A 12 -10.56 -1.75 -0.28
N GLU A 13 -10.18 -2.78 -1.05
CA GLU A 13 -9.02 -3.62 -0.79
C GLU A 13 -7.73 -2.79 -0.82
N ARG A 14 -7.55 -1.92 -1.84
CA ARG A 14 -6.40 -1.03 -1.90
C ARG A 14 -6.31 -0.09 -0.70
N ARG A 15 -7.42 0.51 -0.26
CA ARG A 15 -7.46 1.35 0.94
C ARG A 15 -7.11 0.57 2.19
N TYR A 16 -7.57 -0.68 2.27
CA TYR A 16 -7.24 -1.57 3.37
C TYR A 16 -5.73 -1.83 3.44
N HIS A 17 -5.09 -2.19 2.32
CA HIS A 17 -3.64 -2.39 2.26
C HIS A 17 -2.85 -1.12 2.59
N LEU A 18 -3.23 0.03 2.00
CA LEU A 18 -2.59 1.33 2.31
C LEU A 18 -2.63 1.64 3.82
N ARG A 19 -3.77 1.42 4.47
CA ARG A 19 -3.89 1.65 5.91
C ARG A 19 -3.00 0.71 6.73
N ARG A 20 -2.90 -0.57 6.35
CA ARG A 20 -2.03 -1.52 7.04
C ARG A 20 -0.56 -1.17 6.90
N LEU A 21 -0.15 -0.67 5.74
CA LEU A 21 1.20 -0.19 5.47
C LEU A 21 1.50 1.08 6.28
N ASP A 22 0.56 2.03 6.39
CA ASP A 22 0.71 3.21 7.27
C ASP A 22 0.91 2.78 8.73
N ASP A 23 0.09 1.86 9.24
CA ASP A 23 0.22 1.34 10.61
C ASP A 23 1.58 0.61 10.82
N LEU A 24 2.13 0.00 9.77
CA LEU A 24 3.44 -0.65 9.81
C LEU A 24 4.59 0.36 9.83
N LEU A 25 4.48 1.45 9.05
CA LEU A 25 5.46 2.54 9.07
C LEU A 25 5.53 3.16 10.46
N GLU A 26 4.39 3.51 11.05
CA GLU A 26 4.34 4.09 12.40
C GLU A 26 4.99 3.16 13.44
N ALA A 27 4.73 1.85 13.35
CA ALA A 27 5.35 0.87 14.25
C ALA A 27 6.87 0.77 14.05
N LEU A 28 7.34 0.73 12.81
CA LEU A 28 8.78 0.64 12.50
C LEU A 28 9.53 1.91 12.87
N GLU A 29 8.94 3.09 12.63
CA GLU A 29 9.50 4.38 13.04
C GLU A 29 9.65 4.47 14.56
N ARG A 30 8.64 4.03 15.32
CA ARG A 30 8.71 3.95 16.79
C ARG A 30 9.82 3.01 17.27
N LEU A 31 9.94 1.83 16.65
CA LEU A 31 11.00 0.87 16.99
C LEU A 31 12.39 1.43 16.66
N ASN A 32 12.53 2.11 15.53
CA ASN A 32 13.76 2.76 15.12
C ASN A 32 14.14 3.90 16.07
N LEU A 33 13.18 4.75 16.45
CA LEU A 33 13.39 5.85 17.40
C LEU A 33 13.76 5.34 18.80
N ALA A 34 13.17 4.22 19.21
CA ALA A 34 13.49 3.57 20.48
C ALA A 34 14.82 2.79 20.44
N GLU A 35 15.55 2.83 19.32
CA GLU A 35 16.78 2.07 19.09
C GLU A 35 16.66 0.58 19.41
N ALA A 36 15.47 0.00 19.14
CA ALA A 36 15.21 -1.40 19.39
C ALA A 36 16.25 -2.28 18.68
N LYS A 37 16.55 -3.45 19.24
CA LYS A 37 17.54 -4.37 18.67
C LYS A 37 16.93 -5.51 17.87
N THR A 38 15.62 -5.74 18.04
CA THR A 38 14.91 -6.88 17.47
C THR A 38 13.56 -6.46 16.94
N LEU A 39 13.18 -6.97 15.77
CA LEU A 39 11.84 -6.80 15.22
C LEU A 39 10.84 -7.70 15.98
N PRO A 40 9.77 -7.15 16.56
CA PRO A 40 8.74 -7.98 17.19
C PRO A 40 8.09 -8.92 16.17
N VAL A 41 7.89 -10.19 16.55
CA VAL A 41 7.34 -11.25 15.67
C VAL A 41 6.01 -10.83 15.03
N ALA A 42 5.11 -10.23 15.81
CA ALA A 42 3.83 -9.76 15.31
C ALA A 42 3.96 -8.67 14.23
N VAL A 43 5.02 -7.84 14.27
CA VAL A 43 5.30 -6.85 13.22
C VAL A 43 5.89 -7.54 11.99
N LYS A 44 6.82 -8.49 12.17
CA LYS A 44 7.39 -9.30 11.08
C LYS A 44 6.30 -10.01 10.27
N GLU A 45 5.41 -10.74 10.93
CA GLU A 45 4.30 -11.44 10.26
C GLU A 45 3.37 -10.50 9.49
N ARG A 46 3.17 -9.28 9.99
CA ARG A 46 2.34 -8.27 9.31
C ARG A 46 3.04 -7.74 8.05
N ILE A 47 4.36 -7.51 8.12
CA ILE A 47 5.18 -7.09 6.97
C ILE A 47 5.15 -8.17 5.89
N GLU A 48 5.35 -9.43 6.27
CA GLU A 48 5.31 -10.57 5.33
C GLU A 48 3.93 -10.76 4.69
N LYS A 49 2.83 -10.51 5.43
CA LYS A 49 1.46 -10.51 4.88
C LYS A 49 1.21 -9.45 3.81
N GLU A 50 2.00 -8.38 3.80
CA GLU A 50 1.96 -7.36 2.73
C GLU A 50 2.91 -7.68 1.56
N GLY A 51 3.52 -8.88 1.56
CA GLY A 51 4.41 -9.36 0.50
C GLY A 51 5.84 -8.81 0.59
N ILE A 52 6.25 -8.32 1.76
CA ILE A 52 7.59 -7.80 2.00
C ILE A 52 8.39 -8.87 2.74
N THR A 53 9.48 -9.34 2.13
CA THR A 53 10.40 -10.29 2.77
C THR A 53 11.25 -9.59 3.82
N VAL A 54 11.41 -10.22 4.98
CA VAL A 54 12.27 -9.75 6.07
C VAL A 54 13.45 -10.72 6.23
N ASP A 55 14.62 -10.29 5.77
CA ASP A 55 15.87 -11.01 5.99
C ASP A 55 16.44 -10.70 7.39
N ASP A 56 17.22 -11.63 7.95
CA ASP A 56 17.73 -11.54 9.33
C ASP A 56 18.66 -10.33 9.56
N ASP A 57 19.33 -9.84 8.51
CA ASP A 57 20.21 -8.67 8.56
C ASP A 57 19.49 -7.32 8.27
N THR A 58 18.18 -7.34 8.08
CA THR A 58 17.42 -6.14 7.70
C THR A 58 17.18 -5.24 8.92
N ASN A 59 17.78 -4.05 8.91
CA ASN A 59 17.52 -3.03 9.94
C ASN A 59 16.19 -2.29 9.72
N PHE A 60 15.72 -1.56 10.74
CA PHE A 60 14.43 -0.86 10.67
C PHE A 60 14.36 0.20 9.58
N SER A 61 15.43 0.96 9.35
CA SER A 61 15.49 1.94 8.25
C SER A 61 15.24 1.26 6.90
N LYS A 62 15.82 0.07 6.69
CA LYS A 62 15.61 -0.68 5.46
C LYS A 62 14.19 -1.22 5.34
N LEU A 63 13.60 -1.68 6.44
CA LEU A 63 12.20 -2.10 6.47
C LEU A 63 11.25 -0.93 6.16
N ILE A 64 11.53 0.27 6.68
CA ILE A 64 10.76 1.49 6.36
C ILE A 64 10.80 1.77 4.85
N GLU A 65 11.99 1.71 4.22
CA GLU A 65 12.13 1.87 2.77
C GLU A 65 11.30 0.85 1.99
N LEU A 66 11.34 -0.43 2.40
CA LEU A 66 10.59 -1.50 1.74
C LEU A 66 9.08 -1.31 1.87
N VAL A 67 8.60 -0.88 3.03
CA VAL A 67 7.19 -0.58 3.27
C VAL A 67 6.75 0.63 2.43
N TRP A 68 7.55 1.69 2.34
CA TRP A 68 7.29 2.81 1.43
C TRP A 68 7.22 2.38 -0.03
N ALA A 69 8.16 1.56 -0.49
CA ALA A 69 8.16 1.03 -1.85
C ALA A 69 6.90 0.19 -2.14
N GLN A 70 6.41 -0.57 -1.15
CA GLN A 70 5.17 -1.31 -1.26
C GLN A 70 3.95 -0.38 -1.29
N GLN A 71 3.94 0.69 -0.50
CA GLN A 71 2.88 1.70 -0.51
C GLN A 71 2.79 2.44 -1.85
N GLU A 72 3.93 2.77 -2.46
CA GLU A 72 4.00 3.47 -3.74
C GLU A 72 3.29 2.70 -4.87
N LYS A 73 3.39 1.35 -4.88
CA LYS A 73 2.68 0.49 -5.85
C LYS A 73 1.16 0.75 -5.83
N TYR A 74 0.57 0.80 -4.65
CA TYR A 74 -0.85 1.08 -4.48
C TYR A 74 -1.22 2.53 -4.85
N LEU A 75 -0.32 3.50 -4.67
CA LEU A 75 -0.55 4.90 -5.08
C LEU A 75 -0.46 5.08 -6.60
N ILE A 76 0.43 4.36 -7.28
CA ILE A 76 0.53 4.34 -8.74
C ILE A 76 -0.74 3.74 -9.36
N ASP A 77 -1.24 2.64 -8.79
CA ASP A 77 -2.47 2.00 -9.23
C ASP A 77 -3.69 2.94 -9.11
N LEU A 78 -3.77 3.74 -8.04
CA LEU A 78 -4.81 4.76 -7.88
C LEU A 78 -4.78 5.79 -9.03
N LYS A 79 -3.59 6.27 -9.41
CA LYS A 79 -3.42 7.21 -10.54
C LYS A 79 -3.84 6.56 -11.86
N ALA A 80 -3.57 5.27 -12.06
CA ALA A 80 -4.01 4.54 -13.25
C ALA A 80 -5.54 4.42 -13.32
N VAL A 81 -6.19 4.03 -12.21
CA VAL A 81 -7.67 3.93 -12.11
C VAL A 81 -8.33 5.30 -12.35
N GLY A 82 -7.78 6.38 -11.78
CA GLY A 82 -8.26 7.74 -12.01
C GLY A 82 -8.22 8.16 -13.48
N ARG A 83 -7.12 7.86 -14.19
CA ARG A 83 -6.97 8.14 -15.63
C ARG A 83 -7.96 7.34 -16.48
N LEU A 84 -8.18 6.05 -16.18
CA LEU A 84 -9.13 5.21 -16.90
C LEU A 84 -10.57 5.73 -16.75
N ASN A 85 -10.96 6.10 -15.53
CA ASN A 85 -12.27 6.67 -15.23
C ASN A 85 -12.52 8.00 -15.96
N LEU A 86 -11.49 8.85 -16.08
CA LEU A 86 -11.57 10.10 -16.84
C LEU A 86 -11.72 9.84 -18.35
N ALA A 87 -10.95 8.90 -18.90
CA ALA A 87 -11.04 8.53 -20.31
C ALA A 87 -12.42 7.94 -20.68
N GLY A 88 -12.99 7.10 -19.81
CA GLY A 88 -14.35 6.56 -19.97
C GLY A 88 -15.47 7.60 -19.84
N LYS A 89 -15.27 8.65 -19.03
CA LYS A 89 -16.19 9.82 -18.99
C LYS A 89 -16.10 10.67 -20.25
N ARG A 90 -14.89 10.92 -20.78
CA ARG A 90 -14.69 11.70 -22.02
C ARG A 90 -15.34 11.02 -23.22
N ARG A 91 -15.14 9.70 -23.40
CA ARG A 91 -15.69 8.95 -24.54
C ARG A 91 -17.22 8.99 -24.63
N ARG A 92 -17.93 9.04 -23.50
CA ARG A 92 -19.41 9.13 -23.47
C ARG A 92 -19.99 10.51 -23.83
N ARG A 93 -19.18 11.58 -23.81
CA ARG A 93 -19.62 12.94 -24.20
C ARG A 93 -19.51 13.23 -25.69
N ILE A 94 -18.85 12.36 -26.47
CA ILE A 94 -18.57 12.56 -27.90
C ILE A 94 -19.44 11.69 -28.80
N SER A 95 -20.25 10.81 -28.21
CA SER A 95 -21.12 9.85 -28.91
C SER A 95 -22.61 10.09 -28.63
N GLY A 96 -22.96 11.25 -28.07
CA GLY A 96 -24.33 11.69 -27.80
C GLY A 96 -24.59 13.04 -28.43
#